data_AF-A0A858RL37-F1
#
_entry.id   AF-A0A858RL37-F1
#
_cell.length_a   1.000
_cell.length_b   1.000
_cell.length_c   1.000
_cell.angle_alpha   90.00
_cell.angle_beta   90.00
_cell.angle_gamma   90.00
#
_symmetry.space_group_name_H-M   'P 1'
#
loop_
_entity.id
_entity.type
_entity.pdbx_description
1 polymer ?
#
loop_
_entity_poly.entity_id
_entity_poly.type
_entity_poly.pdbx_seq_one_letter_code
_entity_poly.pdbx_strand_id
1 'polypeptide(L)'
;MKTSLWATLAVAVSGASALFSGIANGADSPEADPALPVGTMTAFPTLVQTGTHPTLTWNIMHPSKVTGALGGGGNGNGGGGGDGTETAAVINPPGTIIPTQDLYVTVQIVGTGPTACQAGTTVPPSDLRLSLNGGSYQQLFYGTQSAVNSSQRLYVKKVSAYNTVNLAGRYVTGTSWSPLFTTRSANMQVISLVNGELLPTASKMISQGTMANYLKPYLDANNRVKIGPLSVLVLMELGSTNYNSSCFDYQDQVALVTFSRKHPNNGHGNNLDGVDSSNPGNGKGGPNGAVDPSGGYDDEAR
;
A
#
# COMPACT_ATOMS: atom_id res chain seq x y z
N MET A 1 -46.18 47.17 0.94
CA MET A 1 -45.14 46.64 1.84
C MET A 1 -44.23 45.75 1.02
N LYS A 2 -42.96 46.14 0.86
CA LYS A 2 -41.91 45.33 0.24
C LYS A 2 -40.73 45.40 1.18
N THR A 3 -40.40 44.29 1.85
CA THR A 3 -39.23 44.16 2.72
C THR A 3 -38.23 43.22 2.07
N SER A 4 -36.98 43.70 2.00
CA SER A 4 -35.82 43.01 1.45
C SER A 4 -35.31 41.93 2.41
N LEU A 5 -34.77 40.85 1.84
CA LEU A 5 -34.02 39.81 2.56
C LEU A 5 -32.53 40.00 2.22
N TRP A 6 -31.74 40.30 3.24
CA TRP A 6 -30.28 40.25 3.19
C TRP A 6 -29.86 38.90 3.76
N ALA A 7 -29.07 38.13 3.01
CA ALA A 7 -28.40 36.92 3.50
C ALA A 7 -26.91 37.24 3.70
N THR A 8 -26.47 37.22 4.95
CA THR A 8 -25.07 37.45 5.33
C THR A 8 -24.34 36.10 5.32
N LEU A 9 -23.33 35.97 4.46
CA LEU A 9 -22.44 34.81 4.39
C LEU A 9 -21.26 35.06 5.35
N ALA A 10 -21.13 34.26 6.42
CA ALA A 10 -19.97 34.29 7.31
C ALA A 10 -18.92 33.29 6.80
N VAL A 11 -17.80 33.79 6.30
CA VAL A 11 -16.59 33.00 5.99
C VAL A 11 -15.68 33.05 7.20
N ALA A 12 -15.47 31.92 7.87
CA ALA A 12 -14.45 31.78 8.90
C ALA A 12 -13.13 31.35 8.23
N VAL A 13 -12.18 32.29 8.11
CA VAL A 13 -10.78 31.99 7.77
C VAL A 13 -10.01 31.84 9.07
N SER A 14 -9.60 30.61 9.40
CA SER A 14 -8.67 30.34 10.49
C SER A 14 -7.26 30.30 9.93
N GLY A 15 -6.53 31.42 10.05
CA GLY A 15 -5.09 31.47 9.80
C GLY A 15 -4.33 31.03 11.04
N ALA A 16 -3.51 29.99 10.92
CA ALA A 16 -2.51 29.62 11.92
C ALA A 16 -1.12 29.89 11.34
N SER A 17 -0.50 30.98 11.80
CA SER A 17 0.91 31.29 11.56
C SER A 17 1.76 30.54 12.58
N ALA A 18 2.71 29.73 12.13
CA ALA A 18 3.76 29.17 12.99
C ALA A 18 5.09 29.86 12.66
N LEU A 19 5.62 30.61 13.64
CA LEU A 19 6.99 31.11 13.66
C LEU A 19 7.88 30.03 14.27
N PHE A 20 8.94 29.62 13.58
CA PHE A 20 10.00 28.78 14.14
C PHE A 20 11.35 29.48 13.94
N SER A 21 12.09 29.66 15.04
CA SER A 21 13.51 30.04 15.05
C SER A 21 14.27 29.27 16.12
N GLY A 22 15.28 28.49 15.69
CA GLY A 22 16.49 28.04 16.41
C GLY A 22 16.32 27.09 17.60
N ILE A 23 17.25 26.19 17.99
CA ILE A 23 18.68 25.97 17.71
C ILE A 23 18.96 24.46 17.99
N ALA A 24 19.93 23.87 17.28
CA ALA A 24 20.33 22.46 17.39
C ALA A 24 21.16 22.15 18.66
N ASN A 25 20.96 20.95 19.24
CA ASN A 25 22.00 19.93 19.51
C ASN A 25 21.47 18.82 20.44
N GLY A 26 21.68 17.56 20.05
CA GLY A 26 21.38 16.37 20.85
C GLY A 26 20.87 15.25 19.96
N ALA A 27 21.74 14.29 19.64
CA ALA A 27 21.42 13.12 18.82
C ALA A 27 20.53 12.16 19.62
N ASP A 28 19.23 12.44 19.67
CA ASP A 28 18.23 11.42 19.91
C ASP A 28 17.78 10.87 18.55
N SER A 29 17.75 9.53 18.46
CA SER A 29 17.06 8.86 17.36
C SER A 29 15.65 9.44 17.31
N PRO A 30 15.13 9.88 16.15
CA PRO A 30 13.77 10.42 16.11
C PRO A 30 12.83 9.30 16.56
N GLU A 31 12.35 9.41 17.80
CA GLU A 31 11.13 8.74 18.21
C GLU A 31 10.08 9.30 17.27
N ALA A 32 9.79 8.53 16.22
CA ALA A 32 8.79 8.91 15.24
C ALA A 32 7.50 9.18 16.02
N ASP A 33 6.99 10.41 15.93
CA ASP A 33 5.73 10.79 16.56
C ASP A 33 4.71 9.65 16.33
N PRO A 34 3.97 9.24 17.37
CA PRO A 34 3.02 8.14 17.24
C PRO A 34 2.08 8.48 16.09
N ALA A 35 2.09 7.64 15.07
CA ALA A 35 1.35 7.91 13.85
C ALA A 35 -0.13 8.16 14.19
N LEU A 36 -0.64 9.31 13.75
CA LEU A 36 -1.97 9.74 14.15
C LEU A 36 -3.01 8.84 13.47
N PRO A 37 -4.01 8.33 14.21
CA PRO A 37 -5.13 7.64 13.59
C PRO A 37 -5.86 8.60 12.65
N VAL A 38 -6.28 8.10 11.48
CA VAL A 38 -7.07 8.88 10.51
C VAL A 38 -8.45 8.27 10.39
N GLY A 39 -9.47 9.07 10.08
CA GLY A 39 -10.81 8.53 9.98
C GLY A 39 -11.84 9.50 9.41
N THR A 40 -13.04 8.97 9.18
CA THR A 40 -14.21 9.75 8.78
C THR A 40 -15.26 9.71 9.88
N MET A 41 -15.99 10.82 10.03
CA MET A 41 -17.16 10.92 10.88
C MET A 41 -18.36 11.26 9.99
N THR A 42 -19.46 10.52 10.15
CA THR A 42 -20.73 10.80 9.48
C THR A 42 -21.85 10.89 10.52
N ALA A 43 -22.88 11.68 10.21
CA ALA A 43 -24.06 11.83 11.05
C ALA A 43 -25.31 11.60 10.21
N PHE A 44 -26.27 10.82 10.71
CA PHE A 44 -27.56 10.65 10.06
C PHE A 44 -28.74 10.78 11.06
N PRO A 45 -29.76 11.59 10.77
CA PRO A 45 -29.83 12.54 9.64
C PRO A 45 -28.84 13.70 9.82
N THR A 46 -28.39 14.29 8.71
CA THR A 46 -27.46 15.44 8.71
C THR A 46 -28.13 16.75 9.12
N LEU A 47 -29.46 16.84 8.98
CA LEU A 47 -30.30 17.91 9.49
C LEU A 47 -30.92 17.47 10.81
N VAL A 48 -30.59 18.16 11.90
CA VAL A 48 -31.14 17.89 13.23
C VAL A 48 -32.33 18.83 13.45
N GLN A 49 -33.52 18.25 13.67
CA GLN A 49 -34.67 18.98 14.19
C GLN A 49 -34.77 18.74 15.70
N THR A 50 -35.48 19.61 16.41
CA THR A 50 -35.75 19.42 17.84
C THR A 50 -36.44 18.07 18.04
N GLY A 51 -35.84 17.18 18.85
CA GLY A 51 -36.32 15.81 19.06
C GLY A 51 -35.68 14.74 18.16
N THR A 52 -34.84 15.11 17.20
CA THR A 52 -34.05 14.17 16.40
C THR A 52 -32.77 13.77 17.15
N HIS A 53 -32.50 12.46 17.21
CA HIS A 53 -31.25 11.91 17.75
C HIS A 53 -30.37 11.42 16.59
N PRO A 54 -29.43 12.23 16.06
CA PRO A 54 -28.57 11.81 14.97
C PRO A 54 -27.66 10.67 15.44
N THR A 55 -27.54 9.64 14.61
CA THR A 55 -26.56 8.57 14.80
C THR A 55 -25.24 9.02 14.21
N LEU A 56 -24.20 9.06 15.05
CA LEU A 56 -22.83 9.34 14.64
C LEU A 56 -22.11 8.04 14.34
N THR A 57 -21.54 7.92 13.14
CA THR A 57 -20.71 6.78 12.74
C THR A 57 -19.29 7.26 12.50
N TRP A 58 -18.35 6.66 13.22
CA TRP A 58 -16.91 6.94 13.11
C TRP A 58 -16.23 5.74 12.45
N ASN A 59 -15.38 5.98 11.46
CA ASN A 59 -14.49 4.97 10.90
C ASN A 59 -13.06 5.44 11.11
N ILE A 60 -12.32 4.82 12.04
CA ILE A 60 -10.96 5.20 12.40
C ILE A 60 -10.01 4.08 11.98
N MET A 61 -8.98 4.42 11.23
CA MET A 61 -7.84 3.57 10.92
C MET A 61 -6.68 3.93 11.82
N HIS A 62 -6.19 2.92 12.53
CA HIS A 62 -5.03 3.03 13.40
C HIS A 62 -3.78 2.59 12.64
N PRO A 63 -2.60 3.10 13.03
CA PRO A 63 -1.36 2.54 12.54
C PRO A 63 -1.24 1.07 12.90
N SER A 64 -0.67 0.29 11.99
CA SER A 64 -0.47 -1.15 12.17
C SER A 64 0.98 -1.55 11.91
N LYS A 65 1.35 -2.73 12.37
CA LYS A 65 2.72 -3.25 12.28
C LYS A 65 2.73 -4.54 11.48
N VAL A 66 3.69 -4.64 10.57
CA VAL A 66 4.03 -5.87 9.88
C VAL A 66 5.06 -6.60 10.74
N THR A 67 4.65 -7.67 11.40
CA THR A 67 5.52 -8.41 12.31
C THR A 67 5.64 -9.87 11.91
N GLY A 68 6.87 -10.40 11.95
CA GLY A 68 7.13 -11.79 11.62
C GLY A 68 8.59 -12.16 11.73
N ALA A 69 8.90 -13.44 11.52
CA ALA A 69 10.26 -13.93 11.48
C ALA A 69 10.91 -13.54 10.14
N LEU A 70 11.82 -12.56 10.18
CA LEU A 70 12.51 -12.04 8.99
C LEU A 70 13.71 -12.90 8.53
N GLY A 71 13.94 -14.02 9.21
CA GLY A 71 15.08 -14.91 9.00
C GLY A 71 16.37 -14.33 9.56
N GLY A 72 17.14 -15.13 10.30
CA GLY A 72 18.41 -14.73 10.88
C GLY A 72 19.44 -14.38 9.81
N GLY A 73 19.66 -13.09 9.60
CA GLY A 73 20.73 -12.52 8.78
C GLY A 73 21.88 -12.03 9.66
N GLY A 74 22.27 -12.82 10.66
CA GLY A 74 23.46 -12.54 11.44
C GLY A 74 24.70 -12.73 10.57
N ASN A 75 25.32 -11.63 10.15
CA ASN A 75 26.73 -11.66 9.79
C ASN A 75 27.45 -12.17 11.05
N GLY A 76 28.17 -13.29 10.93
CA GLY A 76 28.64 -14.08 12.06
C GLY A 76 29.61 -13.29 12.95
N ASN A 77 29.09 -12.62 13.98
CA ASN A 77 29.74 -12.44 15.27
C ASN A 77 28.71 -11.91 16.29
N GLY A 78 28.00 -12.81 16.97
CA GLY A 78 27.05 -12.42 18.03
C GLY A 78 25.98 -13.47 18.23
N GLY A 79 26.14 -14.27 19.29
CA GLY A 79 25.15 -15.26 19.71
C GLY A 79 23.79 -14.62 19.97
N GLY A 80 22.76 -15.14 19.34
CA GLY A 80 21.40 -14.67 19.47
C GLY A 80 20.44 -15.52 18.65
N GLY A 81 20.30 -16.79 19.05
CA GLY A 81 19.21 -17.65 18.61
C GLY A 81 17.88 -17.16 19.18
N GLY A 82 17.41 -16.01 18.70
CA GLY A 82 16.09 -15.50 19.01
C GLY A 82 15.12 -15.96 17.95
N ASP A 83 14.09 -16.69 18.38
CA ASP A 83 12.84 -16.97 17.66
C ASP A 83 12.01 -15.66 17.51
N GLY A 84 12.70 -14.56 17.19
CA GLY A 84 12.27 -13.20 17.40
C GLY A 84 11.29 -12.78 16.32
N THR A 85 10.04 -12.56 16.71
CA THR A 85 9.11 -11.77 15.91
C THR A 85 9.66 -10.35 15.82
N GLU A 86 10.07 -9.94 14.62
CA GLU A 86 10.59 -8.60 14.36
C GLU A 86 9.51 -7.74 13.71
N THR A 87 9.58 -6.42 13.91
CA THR A 87 8.80 -5.48 13.09
C THR A 87 9.55 -5.24 11.79
N ALA A 88 8.93 -5.54 10.66
CA ALA A 88 9.45 -5.28 9.33
C ALA A 88 9.08 -3.88 8.82
N ALA A 89 7.86 -3.45 9.11
CA ALA A 89 7.34 -2.16 8.70
C ALA A 89 6.21 -1.69 9.62
N VAL A 90 5.99 -0.38 9.62
CA VAL A 90 4.81 0.28 10.17
C VAL A 90 3.95 0.79 9.02
N ILE A 91 2.63 0.68 9.15
CA ILE A 91 1.66 1.24 8.22
C ILE A 91 1.10 2.50 8.84
N ASN A 92 1.42 3.64 8.22
CA ASN A 92 0.81 4.93 8.59
C ASN A 92 -0.45 5.12 7.76
N PRO A 93 -1.62 5.27 8.40
CA PRO A 93 -2.87 5.46 7.68
C PRO A 93 -2.83 6.71 6.77
N PRO A 94 -3.48 6.65 5.59
CA PRO A 94 -4.37 5.58 5.16
C PRO A 94 -3.65 4.34 4.59
N GLY A 95 -2.35 4.41 4.28
CA GLY A 95 -1.63 3.20 3.90
C GLY A 95 -0.16 3.35 3.55
N THR A 96 0.50 4.44 3.96
CA THR A 96 1.95 4.61 3.72
C THR A 96 2.72 3.54 4.47
N ILE A 97 3.54 2.78 3.75
CA ILE A 97 4.35 1.70 4.31
C ILE A 97 5.72 2.25 4.68
N ILE A 98 6.18 2.00 5.89
CA ILE A 98 7.46 2.50 6.42
C ILE A 98 8.27 1.31 6.94
N PRO A 99 9.24 0.78 6.16
CA PRO A 99 10.16 -0.23 6.66
C PRO A 99 10.89 0.25 7.91
N THR A 100 11.02 -0.60 8.93
CA THR A 100 11.73 -0.27 10.18
C THR A 100 13.20 -0.69 10.15
N GLN A 101 13.60 -1.45 9.12
CA GLN A 101 14.97 -1.87 8.85
C GLN A 101 15.18 -2.01 7.34
N ASP A 102 16.42 -2.20 6.92
CA ASP A 102 16.76 -2.44 5.52
C ASP A 102 16.18 -3.77 5.05
N LEU A 103 15.28 -3.72 4.06
CA LEU A 103 14.53 -4.89 3.59
C LEU A 103 14.36 -4.87 2.08
N TYR A 104 14.34 -6.04 1.46
CA TYR A 104 13.79 -6.20 0.13
C TYR A 104 12.27 -6.07 0.19
N VAL A 105 11.76 -5.16 -0.63
CA VAL A 105 10.33 -4.94 -0.84
C VAL A 105 9.96 -5.52 -2.19
N THR A 106 9.01 -6.44 -2.18
CA THR A 106 8.40 -7.00 -3.40
C THR A 106 6.99 -6.48 -3.56
N VAL A 107 6.62 -6.06 -4.77
CA VAL A 107 5.25 -5.69 -5.12
C VAL A 107 4.72 -6.63 -6.19
N GLN A 108 3.52 -7.17 -5.96
CA GLN A 108 2.77 -7.99 -6.89
C GLN A 108 1.39 -7.38 -7.09
N ILE A 109 0.86 -7.41 -8.31
CA ILE A 109 -0.56 -7.11 -8.53
C ILE A 109 -1.37 -8.37 -8.28
N VAL A 110 -2.41 -8.28 -7.46
CA VAL A 110 -3.32 -9.40 -7.16
C VAL A 110 -4.49 -9.41 -8.14
N GLY A 111 -5.04 -8.24 -8.42
CA GLY A 111 -6.17 -8.10 -9.33
C GLY A 111 -6.56 -6.65 -9.56
N THR A 112 -7.43 -6.46 -10.53
CA THR A 112 -8.03 -5.18 -10.87
C THR A 112 -9.41 -5.36 -11.47
N GLY A 113 -10.31 -4.45 -11.15
CA GLY A 113 -11.67 -4.47 -11.66
C GLY A 113 -12.42 -3.15 -11.48
N PRO A 114 -11.85 -1.98 -11.85
CA PRO A 114 -12.53 -0.71 -11.67
C PRO A 114 -13.91 -0.73 -12.34
N THR A 115 -14.98 -0.51 -11.58
CA THR A 115 -16.34 -0.54 -12.18
C THR A 115 -16.92 0.84 -12.47
N ALA A 116 -16.26 1.93 -12.07
CA ALA A 116 -16.71 3.31 -12.27
C ALA A 116 -18.21 3.56 -11.92
N CYS A 117 -18.81 2.72 -11.07
CA CYS A 117 -20.24 2.68 -10.82
C CYS A 117 -21.15 2.54 -12.07
N GLN A 118 -20.65 1.97 -13.17
CA GLN A 118 -21.41 1.81 -14.41
C GLN A 118 -21.77 0.35 -14.66
N ALA A 119 -23.06 0.03 -14.57
CA ALA A 119 -23.55 -1.30 -14.88
C ALA A 119 -23.39 -1.63 -16.37
N GLY A 120 -22.89 -2.82 -16.68
CA GLY A 120 -22.84 -3.36 -18.04
C GLY A 120 -21.73 -2.82 -18.95
N THR A 121 -20.78 -2.04 -18.42
CA THR A 121 -19.63 -1.58 -19.18
C THR A 121 -18.44 -2.54 -19.05
N THR A 122 -17.63 -2.61 -20.10
CA THR A 122 -16.34 -3.32 -20.06
C THR A 122 -15.46 -2.68 -19.01
N VAL A 123 -14.91 -3.49 -18.10
CA VAL A 123 -13.96 -3.05 -17.08
C VAL A 123 -12.76 -2.35 -17.76
N PRO A 124 -12.51 -1.05 -17.48
CA PRO A 124 -11.39 -0.33 -18.05
C PRO A 124 -10.04 -0.86 -17.53
N PRO A 125 -8.95 -0.65 -18.29
CA PRO A 125 -7.62 -0.94 -17.81
C PRO A 125 -7.24 0.01 -16.66
N SER A 126 -6.55 -0.54 -15.67
CA SER A 126 -6.00 0.21 -14.54
C SER A 126 -4.49 0.33 -14.62
N ASP A 127 -3.95 1.27 -13.87
CA ASP A 127 -2.56 1.66 -13.80
C ASP A 127 -2.12 1.64 -12.34
N LEU A 128 -1.26 0.67 -11.98
CA LEU A 128 -0.66 0.56 -10.65
C LEU A 128 0.71 1.23 -10.66
N ARG A 129 0.96 2.07 -9.66
CA ARG A 129 2.22 2.80 -9.53
C ARG A 129 2.82 2.69 -8.15
N LEU A 130 4.15 2.82 -8.09
CA LEU A 130 4.95 2.83 -6.88
C LEU A 130 5.75 4.13 -6.78
N SER A 131 5.91 4.65 -5.57
CA SER A 131 6.88 5.69 -5.27
C SER A 131 7.63 5.40 -3.98
N LEU A 132 8.95 5.59 -4.03
CA LEU A 132 9.85 5.47 -2.88
C LEU A 132 10.22 6.84 -2.33
N ASN A 133 10.19 6.98 -1.02
CA ASN A 133 10.69 8.11 -0.23
C ASN A 133 10.37 9.50 -0.83
N GLY A 134 9.09 9.78 -1.09
CA GLY A 134 8.67 11.07 -1.66
C GLY A 134 8.86 11.23 -3.17
N GLY A 135 9.55 10.31 -3.86
CA GLY A 135 9.89 10.43 -5.29
C GLY A 135 8.70 10.40 -6.26
N SER A 136 9.00 10.43 -7.57
CA SER A 136 7.99 10.29 -8.63
C SER A 136 7.38 8.90 -8.66
N TYR A 137 6.12 8.80 -9.07
CA TYR A 137 5.45 7.52 -9.27
C TYR A 137 5.90 6.83 -10.56
N GLN A 138 6.43 5.62 -10.41
CA GLN A 138 6.79 4.71 -11.49
C GLN A 138 5.64 3.73 -11.74
N GLN A 139 5.31 3.51 -13.01
CA GLN A 139 4.28 2.54 -13.39
C GLN A 139 4.82 1.11 -13.25
N LEU A 140 4.09 0.28 -12.50
CA LEU A 140 4.40 -1.14 -12.31
C LEU A 140 3.52 -2.04 -13.16
N PHE A 141 2.26 -1.64 -13.39
CA PHE A 141 1.31 -2.41 -14.19
C PHE A 141 0.37 -1.49 -14.95
N TYR A 142 -0.01 -1.93 -16.15
CA TYR A 142 -1.09 -1.35 -16.93
C TYR A 142 -1.88 -2.44 -17.63
N GLY A 143 -3.18 -2.49 -17.41
CA GLY A 143 -4.03 -3.45 -18.11
C GLY A 143 -5.34 -3.77 -17.40
N THR A 144 -6.09 -4.69 -17.97
CA THR A 144 -7.32 -5.25 -17.40
C THR A 144 -7.00 -6.49 -16.56
N GLN A 145 -8.01 -7.06 -15.90
CA GLN A 145 -7.86 -8.30 -15.12
C GLN A 145 -7.24 -9.46 -15.92
N SER A 146 -7.48 -9.55 -17.23
CA SER A 146 -6.91 -10.60 -18.06
C SER A 146 -5.38 -10.48 -18.25
N ALA A 147 -4.80 -9.31 -18.02
CA ALA A 147 -3.36 -9.08 -18.07
C ALA A 147 -2.68 -9.32 -16.71
N VAL A 148 -3.45 -9.56 -15.63
CA VAL A 148 -2.91 -9.79 -14.29
C VAL A 148 -2.28 -11.18 -14.22
N ASN A 149 -1.00 -11.21 -13.84
CA ASN A 149 -0.31 -12.39 -13.38
C ASN A 149 0.03 -12.20 -11.89
N SER A 150 -0.76 -12.81 -11.00
CA SER A 150 -0.60 -12.63 -9.55
C SER A 150 0.68 -13.23 -8.96
N SER A 151 1.34 -14.12 -9.71
CA SER A 151 2.64 -14.67 -9.35
C SER A 151 3.80 -13.75 -9.74
N GLN A 152 3.58 -12.80 -10.67
CA GLN A 152 4.63 -11.92 -11.16
C GLN A 152 5.01 -10.86 -10.12
N ARG A 153 6.30 -10.79 -9.82
CA ARG A 153 6.90 -9.73 -9.01
C ARG A 153 7.17 -8.54 -9.92
N LEU A 154 6.29 -7.53 -9.85
CA LEU A 154 6.41 -6.31 -10.67
C LEU A 154 7.54 -5.40 -10.21
N TYR A 155 7.93 -5.55 -8.94
CA TYR A 155 8.98 -4.77 -8.33
C TYR A 155 9.68 -5.62 -7.28
N VAL A 156 11.01 -5.57 -7.26
CA VAL A 156 11.86 -6.10 -6.18
C VAL A 156 13.00 -5.11 -5.99
N LYS A 157 13.13 -4.51 -4.81
CA LYS A 157 14.29 -3.67 -4.49
C LYS A 157 14.58 -3.67 -3.00
N LYS A 158 15.86 -3.55 -2.64
CA LYS A 158 16.27 -3.24 -1.27
C LYS A 158 15.90 -1.78 -0.95
N VAL A 159 15.10 -1.61 0.09
CA VAL A 159 14.63 -0.32 0.60
C VAL A 159 15.23 -0.13 1.98
N SER A 160 15.93 0.98 2.19
CA SER A 160 16.50 1.32 3.49
C SER A 160 15.42 1.57 4.54
N ALA A 161 15.77 1.38 5.81
CA ALA A 161 14.93 1.75 6.93
C ALA A 161 14.37 3.18 6.77
N TYR A 162 13.11 3.37 7.12
CA TYR A 162 12.36 4.63 7.11
C TYR A 162 12.08 5.25 5.73
N ASN A 163 12.62 4.69 4.64
CA ASN A 163 12.25 5.13 3.30
C ASN A 163 10.83 4.65 2.96
N THR A 164 9.91 5.61 2.83
CA THR A 164 8.49 5.30 2.62
C THR A 164 8.23 4.58 1.30
N VAL A 165 7.37 3.58 1.35
CA VAL A 165 6.88 2.84 0.18
C VAL A 165 5.43 3.24 -0.02
N ASN A 166 5.13 3.82 -1.18
CA ASN A 166 3.80 4.34 -1.49
C ASN A 166 3.25 3.75 -2.77
N LEU A 167 1.99 3.33 -2.74
CA LEU A 167 1.30 2.81 -3.91
C LEU A 167 0.22 3.78 -4.37
N ALA A 168 -0.07 3.73 -5.65
CA ALA A 168 -1.09 4.56 -6.25
C ALA A 168 -1.78 3.82 -7.40
N GLY A 169 -3.05 4.16 -7.61
CA GLY A 169 -3.89 3.55 -8.62
C GLY A 169 -4.70 4.61 -9.35
N ARG A 170 -4.98 4.33 -10.62
CA ARG A 170 -5.97 5.04 -11.47
C ARG A 170 -6.42 4.12 -12.61
N TYR A 171 -7.45 4.50 -13.33
CA TYR A 171 -7.90 3.79 -14.53
C TYR A 171 -8.18 4.76 -15.67
N VAL A 172 -8.39 4.24 -16.87
CA VAL A 172 -8.69 5.05 -18.06
C VAL A 172 -9.95 4.55 -18.76
N THR A 173 -10.88 5.47 -19.03
CA THR A 173 -12.07 5.22 -19.84
C THR A 173 -12.01 6.08 -21.09
N GLY A 174 -12.00 5.46 -22.27
CA GLY A 174 -11.75 6.16 -23.52
C GLY A 174 -10.35 6.78 -23.52
N THR A 175 -10.28 8.12 -23.48
CA THR A 175 -9.02 8.89 -23.39
C THR A 175 -8.85 9.60 -22.05
N SER A 176 -9.80 9.45 -21.13
CA SER A 176 -9.82 10.18 -19.85
C SER A 176 -9.33 9.30 -18.71
N TRP A 177 -8.30 9.77 -18.03
CA TRP A 177 -7.80 9.15 -16.80
C TRP A 177 -8.65 9.57 -15.60
N SER A 178 -8.91 8.62 -14.69
CA SER A 178 -9.36 8.95 -13.35
C SER A 178 -8.28 9.74 -12.59
N PRO A 179 -8.64 10.42 -11.48
CA PRO A 179 -7.64 10.90 -10.53
C PRO A 179 -6.70 9.78 -10.08
N LEU A 180 -5.46 10.14 -9.73
CA LEU A 180 -4.50 9.22 -9.12
C LEU A 180 -4.76 9.21 -7.61
N PHE A 181 -5.26 8.09 -7.09
CA PHE A 181 -5.40 7.88 -5.65
C PHE A 181 -4.17 7.18 -5.11
N THR A 182 -3.76 7.51 -3.89
CA THR A 182 -2.50 6.99 -3.34
C THR A 182 -2.50 6.91 -1.82
N THR A 183 -1.67 6.02 -1.28
CA THR A 183 -1.34 5.88 0.14
C THR A 183 -0.77 7.15 0.80
N ARG A 184 -0.30 8.14 0.03
CA ARG A 184 0.23 9.41 0.55
C ARG A 184 -0.82 10.44 0.92
N SER A 185 -1.94 10.46 0.20
CA SER A 185 -2.98 11.45 0.48
C SER A 185 -3.83 10.92 1.63
N ALA A 186 -4.36 11.81 2.47
CA ALA A 186 -5.36 11.49 3.48
C ALA A 186 -6.74 11.17 2.84
N ASN A 187 -6.74 10.29 1.86
CA ASN A 187 -7.92 9.81 1.13
C ASN A 187 -8.29 8.43 1.67
N MET A 188 -9.58 8.06 1.60
CA MET A 188 -10.04 6.73 2.00
C MET A 188 -10.03 5.75 0.83
N GLN A 189 -9.59 6.17 -0.36
CA GLN A 189 -9.62 5.40 -1.61
C GLN A 189 -8.53 4.33 -1.64
N VAL A 190 -7.40 4.56 -0.97
CA VAL A 190 -6.32 3.56 -0.88
C VAL A 190 -6.06 3.23 0.57
N ILE A 191 -6.21 1.96 0.92
CA ILE A 191 -5.91 1.46 2.26
C ILE A 191 -4.87 0.35 2.21
N SER A 192 -4.03 0.27 3.23
CA SER A 192 -3.07 -0.81 3.41
C SER A 192 -3.39 -1.56 4.69
N LEU A 193 -3.57 -2.88 4.59
CA LEU A 193 -3.95 -3.74 5.70
C LEU A 193 -2.93 -4.85 5.92
N VAL A 194 -2.69 -5.18 7.18
CA VAL A 194 -1.81 -6.30 7.57
C VAL A 194 -2.61 -7.55 7.90
N ASN A 195 -1.91 -8.69 8.04
CA ASN A 195 -2.55 -9.96 8.37
C ASN A 195 -3.42 -9.88 9.64
N GLY A 196 -4.65 -10.39 9.56
CA GLY A 196 -5.64 -10.43 10.64
C GLY A 196 -6.52 -9.18 10.77
N GLU A 197 -6.19 -8.08 10.08
CA GLU A 197 -7.01 -6.86 10.12
C GLU A 197 -8.36 -7.06 9.43
N LEU A 198 -9.40 -6.44 9.99
CA LEU A 198 -10.73 -6.46 9.42
C LEU A 198 -10.83 -5.42 8.31
N LEU A 199 -11.47 -5.77 7.20
CA LEU A 199 -11.84 -4.79 6.19
C LEU A 199 -12.70 -3.66 6.79
N PRO A 200 -12.52 -2.38 6.39
CA PRO A 200 -13.34 -1.29 6.91
C PRO A 200 -14.84 -1.57 6.74
N THR A 201 -15.61 -1.41 7.82
CA THR A 201 -17.05 -1.75 7.91
C THR A 201 -17.95 -0.96 6.97
N ALA A 202 -17.50 0.19 6.47
CA ALA A 202 -18.25 0.94 5.47
C ALA A 202 -18.05 0.40 4.05
N SER A 203 -17.04 -0.45 3.82
CA SER A 203 -16.91 -1.13 2.53
C SER A 203 -18.14 -2.01 2.30
N LYS A 204 -18.84 -1.83 1.19
CA LYS A 204 -19.95 -2.72 0.82
C LYS A 204 -19.48 -4.10 0.33
N MET A 205 -18.18 -4.38 0.46
CA MET A 205 -17.53 -5.69 0.24
C MET A 205 -18.08 -6.84 1.07
N ILE A 206 -18.86 -6.56 2.12
CA ILE A 206 -19.06 -7.48 3.25
C ILE A 206 -19.80 -8.79 2.85
N SER A 207 -20.38 -8.88 1.65
CA SER A 207 -20.91 -10.14 1.14
C SER A 207 -19.91 -10.87 0.24
N GLN A 208 -19.50 -12.09 0.63
CA GLN A 208 -18.60 -12.93 -0.19
C GLN A 208 -19.17 -13.24 -1.59
N GLY A 209 -20.49 -13.13 -1.78
CA GLY A 209 -21.15 -13.33 -3.07
C GLY A 209 -20.82 -12.26 -4.12
N THR A 210 -20.49 -11.04 -3.69
CA THR A 210 -20.14 -9.91 -4.57
C THR A 210 -18.64 -9.64 -4.61
N MET A 211 -17.84 -10.48 -3.94
CA MET A 211 -16.40 -10.33 -3.88
C MET A 211 -15.72 -10.83 -5.16
N ALA A 212 -14.79 -10.05 -5.69
CA ALA A 212 -13.95 -10.39 -6.82
C ALA A 212 -13.16 -11.67 -6.53
N ASN A 213 -13.17 -12.60 -7.50
CA ASN A 213 -12.58 -13.93 -7.31
C ASN A 213 -11.08 -13.89 -6.97
N TYR A 214 -10.35 -12.89 -7.48
CA TYR A 214 -8.92 -12.74 -7.22
C TYR A 214 -8.63 -12.32 -5.76
N LEU A 215 -9.59 -11.73 -5.05
CA LEU A 215 -9.41 -11.24 -3.68
C LEU A 215 -9.75 -12.33 -2.63
N LYS A 216 -10.65 -13.26 -2.96
CA LYS A 216 -11.10 -14.34 -2.08
C LYS A 216 -9.98 -15.11 -1.37
N PRO A 217 -8.83 -15.43 -2.01
CA PRO A 217 -7.75 -16.16 -1.32
C PRO A 217 -7.07 -15.37 -0.19
N TYR A 218 -7.19 -14.03 -0.22
CA TYR A 218 -6.50 -13.10 0.69
C TYR A 218 -7.39 -12.63 1.84
N LEU A 219 -8.61 -13.17 1.96
CA LEU A 219 -9.55 -12.86 3.02
C LEU A 219 -10.07 -14.15 3.67
N ASP A 220 -10.34 -14.11 4.97
CA ASP A 220 -10.96 -15.21 5.70
C ASP A 220 -12.50 -15.15 5.65
N ALA A 221 -13.15 -16.14 6.28
CA ALA A 221 -14.61 -16.21 6.35
C ALA A 221 -15.26 -15.04 7.13
N ASN A 222 -14.48 -14.30 7.91
CA ASN A 222 -14.90 -13.15 8.71
C ASN A 222 -14.49 -11.82 8.07
N ASN A 223 -14.09 -11.81 6.79
CA ASN A 223 -13.60 -10.63 6.07
C ASN A 223 -12.34 -10.00 6.71
N ARG A 224 -11.50 -10.82 7.35
CA ARG A 224 -10.17 -10.40 7.80
C ARG A 224 -9.13 -10.74 6.75
N VAL A 225 -8.11 -9.90 6.65
CA VAL A 225 -6.96 -10.10 5.78
C VAL A 225 -6.23 -11.39 6.18
N LYS A 226 -6.04 -12.27 5.19
CA LYS A 226 -5.41 -13.57 5.33
C LYS A 226 -4.19 -13.62 4.40
N ILE A 227 -3.06 -13.10 4.89
CA ILE A 227 -1.80 -12.99 4.15
C ILE A 227 -0.61 -13.43 5.03
N GLY A 228 0.59 -13.50 4.44
CA GLY A 228 1.80 -13.80 5.21
C GLY A 228 2.08 -12.74 6.29
N PRO A 229 2.76 -13.09 7.40
CA PRO A 229 3.07 -12.16 8.49
C PRO A 229 3.97 -10.99 8.05
N LEU A 230 4.72 -11.18 6.96
CA LEU A 230 5.61 -10.19 6.36
C LEU A 230 5.02 -9.60 5.07
N SER A 231 3.70 -9.47 5.02
CA SER A 231 3.00 -8.95 3.86
C SER A 231 1.97 -7.89 4.24
N VAL A 232 1.67 -7.01 3.28
CA VAL A 232 0.65 -5.97 3.36
C VAL A 232 -0.23 -6.10 2.13
N LEU A 233 -1.54 -6.13 2.33
CA LEU A 233 -2.53 -6.08 1.27
C LEU A 233 -2.96 -4.62 1.06
N VAL A 234 -2.71 -4.10 -0.12
CA VAL A 234 -3.10 -2.74 -0.50
C VAL A 234 -4.34 -2.82 -1.37
N LEU A 235 -5.43 -2.23 -0.90
CA LEU A 235 -6.74 -2.26 -1.54
C LEU A 235 -7.08 -0.86 -2.02
N MET A 236 -7.62 -0.77 -3.22
CA MET A 236 -7.92 0.51 -3.86
C MET A 236 -9.35 0.54 -4.38
N GLU A 237 -10.03 1.63 -4.09
CA GLU A 237 -11.25 2.11 -4.71
C GLU A 237 -10.87 3.24 -5.65
N LEU A 238 -11.17 3.10 -6.94
CA LEU A 238 -10.77 4.05 -7.98
C LEU A 238 -11.99 4.70 -8.64
N GLY A 239 -13.13 4.01 -8.70
CA GLY A 239 -14.34 4.38 -9.42
C GLY A 239 -15.25 5.35 -8.66
N SER A 240 -15.15 5.42 -7.32
CA SER A 240 -15.96 6.31 -6.50
C SER A 240 -15.16 7.01 -5.39
N THR A 241 -15.47 8.27 -5.13
CA THR A 241 -15.00 9.00 -3.95
C THR A 241 -16.08 9.11 -2.87
N ASN A 242 -17.30 8.67 -3.17
CA ASN A 242 -18.40 8.68 -2.21
C ASN A 242 -18.35 7.40 -1.38
N TYR A 243 -17.86 7.51 -0.15
CA TYR A 243 -17.73 6.41 0.80
C TYR A 243 -19.04 5.68 1.14
N ASN A 244 -20.18 6.31 0.87
CA ASN A 244 -21.50 5.71 1.08
C ASN A 244 -22.06 5.03 -0.18
N SER A 245 -21.34 5.09 -1.31
CA SER A 245 -21.75 4.47 -2.57
C SER A 245 -21.69 2.95 -2.47
N SER A 246 -22.62 2.27 -3.14
CA SER A 246 -22.58 0.80 -3.25
C SER A 246 -21.40 0.28 -4.05
N CYS A 247 -20.79 1.11 -4.89
CA CYS A 247 -19.58 0.78 -5.63
C CYS A 247 -18.30 1.27 -4.96
N PHE A 248 -18.38 1.85 -3.75
CA PHE A 248 -17.18 2.06 -2.93
C PHE A 248 -16.88 0.74 -2.20
N ASP A 249 -16.07 -0.10 -2.84
CA ASP A 249 -15.84 -1.46 -2.37
C ASP A 249 -14.36 -1.87 -2.34
N TYR A 250 -13.41 -1.03 -2.71
CA TYR A 250 -11.98 -1.41 -2.63
C TYR A 250 -11.58 -2.64 -3.47
N GLN A 251 -12.38 -3.01 -4.48
CA GLN A 251 -12.10 -4.12 -5.41
C GLN A 251 -11.72 -3.61 -6.80
N ASP A 252 -11.27 -2.36 -6.91
CA ASP A 252 -10.89 -1.79 -8.19
C ASP A 252 -9.44 -2.12 -8.53
N GLN A 253 -8.56 -2.17 -7.54
CA GLN A 253 -7.18 -2.61 -7.71
C GLN A 253 -6.61 -3.12 -6.38
N VAL A 254 -5.91 -4.25 -6.44
CA VAL A 254 -5.32 -4.89 -5.26
C VAL A 254 -3.87 -5.24 -5.54
N ALA A 255 -2.98 -4.88 -4.62
CA ALA A 255 -1.57 -5.23 -4.64
C ALA A 255 -1.15 -5.93 -3.35
N LEU A 256 -0.20 -6.85 -3.46
CA LEU A 256 0.46 -7.49 -2.33
C LEU A 256 1.89 -6.96 -2.24
N VAL A 257 2.24 -6.41 -1.08
CA VAL A 257 3.60 -6.02 -0.75
C VAL A 257 4.17 -7.04 0.22
N THR A 258 5.39 -7.53 -0.02
CA THR A 258 6.05 -8.51 0.85
C THR A 258 7.46 -8.05 1.20
N PHE A 259 7.87 -8.31 2.44
CA PHE A 259 9.19 -7.96 2.96
C PHE A 259 10.06 -9.19 3.17
N SER A 260 11.36 -9.03 2.93
CA SER A 260 12.37 -10.05 3.22
C SER A 260 13.73 -9.41 3.48
N ARG A 261 14.55 -9.99 4.36
CA ARG A 261 15.96 -9.59 4.50
C ARG A 261 16.82 -10.05 3.34
N LYS A 262 16.46 -11.17 2.72
CA LYS A 262 17.16 -11.74 1.57
C LYS A 262 16.50 -11.28 0.29
N HIS A 263 17.29 -11.12 -0.77
CA HIS A 263 16.73 -10.93 -2.09
C HIS A 263 15.77 -12.09 -2.37
N PRO A 264 14.49 -11.83 -2.69
CA PRO A 264 13.56 -12.87 -3.05
C PRO A 264 13.90 -13.34 -4.46
N ASN A 265 14.89 -14.23 -4.58
CA ASN A 265 15.07 -15.04 -5.77
C ASN A 265 14.10 -16.25 -5.69
N ASN A 266 13.65 -16.71 -6.84
CA ASN A 266 12.74 -17.86 -7.02
C ASN A 266 13.49 -19.19 -6.91
N GLY A 267 14.49 -19.29 -6.03
CA GLY A 267 15.35 -20.47 -5.92
C GLY A 267 16.35 -20.63 -7.07
N HIS A 268 16.40 -19.68 -8.00
CA HIS A 268 17.42 -19.59 -9.04
C HIS A 268 17.79 -18.12 -9.19
N GLY A 269 19.02 -17.74 -8.85
CA GLY A 269 19.53 -16.42 -9.19
C GLY A 269 19.59 -16.33 -10.71
N ASN A 270 18.90 -15.36 -11.27
CA ASN A 270 19.19 -14.90 -12.61
C ASN A 270 19.24 -13.38 -12.59
N ASN A 271 20.45 -12.86 -12.73
CA ASN A 271 20.69 -11.60 -13.42
C ASN A 271 20.00 -11.62 -14.81
N LEU A 272 20.04 -10.51 -15.54
CA LEU A 272 19.34 -10.32 -16.82
C LEU A 272 19.70 -11.37 -17.91
N ASP A 273 20.74 -12.19 -17.70
CA ASP A 273 21.19 -13.26 -18.61
C ASP A 273 20.87 -14.70 -18.16
N GLY A 274 20.32 -14.92 -16.95
CA GLY A 274 19.94 -16.26 -16.52
C GLY A 274 20.88 -16.96 -15.53
N VAL A 275 21.90 -16.29 -14.97
CA VAL A 275 22.94 -16.91 -14.13
C VAL A 275 23.02 -16.28 -12.73
N ASP A 276 23.33 -17.08 -11.70
CA ASP A 276 23.34 -16.65 -10.31
C ASP A 276 24.71 -16.14 -9.85
N SER A 277 24.73 -14.97 -9.22
CA SER A 277 25.91 -14.43 -8.50
C SER A 277 26.24 -15.22 -7.21
N SER A 278 25.37 -16.16 -6.79
CA SER A 278 25.52 -16.94 -5.56
C SER A 278 26.42 -18.18 -5.65
N ASN A 279 27.07 -18.45 -6.79
CA ASN A 279 28.09 -19.49 -6.89
C ASN A 279 29.50 -18.92 -7.17
N PRO A 280 30.17 -18.30 -6.18
CA PRO A 280 31.59 -17.95 -6.28
C PRO A 280 32.51 -19.19 -6.10
N GLY A 281 31.95 -20.40 -6.11
CA GLY A 281 32.64 -21.61 -5.73
C GLY A 281 33.58 -22.13 -6.82
N ASN A 282 34.78 -21.57 -6.95
CA ASN A 282 35.99 -22.18 -7.54
C ASN A 282 35.86 -22.93 -8.89
N GLY A 283 34.74 -22.81 -9.57
CA GLY A 283 34.38 -23.54 -10.78
C GLY A 283 34.59 -22.61 -11.96
N LYS A 284 35.47 -23.01 -12.87
CA LYS A 284 35.64 -22.32 -14.15
C LYS A 284 34.43 -22.57 -15.06
N GLY A 285 33.33 -21.85 -14.83
CA GLY A 285 32.45 -21.44 -15.92
C GLY A 285 30.96 -21.59 -15.70
N GLY A 286 30.22 -20.87 -16.55
CA GLY A 286 28.76 -20.96 -16.70
C GLY A 286 28.31 -22.34 -17.17
N PRO A 287 27.06 -22.51 -17.66
CA PRO A 287 26.42 -23.80 -17.92
C PRO A 287 27.22 -24.81 -18.79
N ASN A 288 28.30 -24.38 -19.44
CA ASN A 288 29.14 -25.17 -20.33
C ASN A 288 30.67 -25.03 -20.04
N GLY A 289 31.08 -24.53 -18.87
CA GLY A 289 32.51 -24.31 -18.56
C GLY A 289 33.17 -23.12 -19.29
N ALA A 290 32.36 -22.22 -19.85
CA ALA A 290 32.83 -20.97 -20.45
C ALA A 290 33.07 -19.90 -19.38
N VAL A 291 34.15 -19.12 -19.54
CA VAL A 291 34.42 -17.93 -18.71
C VAL A 291 33.26 -16.96 -18.86
N ASP A 292 32.63 -16.61 -17.73
CA ASP A 292 31.58 -15.61 -17.66
C ASP A 292 32.16 -14.21 -17.93
N PRO A 293 31.76 -13.52 -19.03
CA PRO A 293 32.22 -12.17 -19.32
C PRO A 293 31.73 -11.12 -18.31
N SER A 294 30.70 -11.44 -17.51
CA SER A 294 30.08 -10.56 -16.53
C SER A 294 30.56 -10.76 -15.10
N GLY A 295 31.34 -11.81 -14.81
CA GLY A 295 31.72 -12.22 -13.44
C GLY A 295 32.57 -11.23 -12.63
N GLY A 296 32.93 -10.08 -13.20
CA GLY A 296 33.57 -8.96 -12.50
C GLY A 296 32.66 -7.73 -12.29
N TYR A 297 31.44 -7.76 -12.83
CA TYR A 297 30.47 -6.66 -12.76
C TYR A 297 29.25 -7.12 -11.97
N ASP A 298 29.21 -6.73 -10.69
CA ASP A 298 27.98 -6.69 -9.92
C ASP A 298 27.08 -5.59 -10.52
N ASP A 299 26.15 -5.97 -11.40
CA ASP A 299 25.17 -5.07 -11.98
C ASP A 299 24.05 -4.69 -11.00
N GLU A 300 24.06 -5.25 -9.78
CA GLU A 300 23.20 -4.85 -8.65
C GLU A 300 23.74 -3.59 -7.93
N ALA A 301 24.95 -3.13 -8.28
CA ALA A 301 25.55 -1.89 -7.83
C ALA A 301 25.20 -0.70 -8.75
N ARG A 302 23.91 -0.32 -8.81
CA ARG A 302 23.50 1.05 -9.20
C ARG A 302 22.24 1.54 -8.47
#